data_AF-A0A2A5GJ17-F1
#
_entry.id   AF-A0A2A5GJ17-F1
#
_cell.length_a   1.000
_cell.length_b   1.000
_cell.length_c   1.000
_cell.angle_alpha   90.00
_cell.angle_beta   90.00
_cell.angle_gamma   90.00
#
_symmetry.space_group_name_H-M   'P 1'
#
loop_
_entity.id
_entity.type
_entity.pdbx_description
1 polymer ?
#
loop_
_entity_poly.entity_id
_entity_poly.type
_entity_poly.pdbx_seq_one_letter_code
_entity_poly.pdbx_strand_id
1 'polypeptide(L)'
;MLRSLTIVVCIMLFFPSSFSYAVGGMGGLGGLNGAHNSSTRSMRNADHQFDRGKIIVSGRNRQIGKLKFCVISGDEKVKVKRKTLKPYTGGPTDQLINSMYNCENSEELVLDRIGAMHMSDVVYYLNKRYKLKLTERSKSVIGNQDGRKRNNKKF
;
A
#
# COMPACT_ATOMS: atom_id res chain seq x y z
N MET A 1 -53.76 -0.12 6.13
CA MET A 1 -53.89 -1.56 6.43
C MET A 1 -52.52 -2.19 6.32
N LEU A 2 -52.00 -2.61 7.47
CA LEU A 2 -50.73 -3.33 7.66
C LEU A 2 -50.81 -4.77 7.08
N ARG A 3 -49.64 -5.40 6.95
CA ARG A 3 -49.33 -6.85 6.86
C ARG A 3 -48.98 -7.30 5.42
N SER A 4 -47.89 -8.00 5.13
CA SER A 4 -47.09 -8.89 5.99
C SER A 4 -45.60 -8.88 5.61
N LEU A 5 -44.79 -8.84 6.66
CA LEU A 5 -43.36 -9.11 6.71
C LEU A 5 -43.23 -10.49 7.37
N THR A 6 -42.64 -11.47 6.69
CA THR A 6 -42.13 -12.79 7.16
C THR A 6 -41.87 -13.61 5.89
N ILE A 7 -40.71 -14.22 5.66
CA ILE A 7 -40.22 -15.41 6.35
C ILE A 7 -38.68 -15.42 6.34
N VAL A 8 -38.15 -15.78 7.50
CA VAL A 8 -36.76 -15.93 7.91
C VAL A 8 -36.48 -17.44 8.01
N VAL A 9 -35.27 -17.86 7.63
CA VAL A 9 -34.54 -19.07 8.11
C VAL A 9 -34.89 -20.44 7.49
N CYS A 10 -33.84 -21.29 7.47
CA CYS A 10 -33.71 -22.67 6.97
C CYS A 10 -33.37 -22.72 5.47
N ILE A 11 -32.11 -22.98 5.09
CA ILE A 11 -31.59 -24.35 4.97
C ILE A 11 -30.05 -24.32 5.07
N MET A 12 -29.53 -24.69 6.24
CA MET A 12 -28.20 -25.29 6.40
C MET A 12 -28.39 -26.77 6.13
N LEU A 13 -27.98 -27.28 4.97
CA LEU A 13 -27.95 -28.73 4.73
C LEU A 13 -26.64 -29.14 4.03
N PHE A 14 -25.86 -29.90 4.82
CA PHE A 14 -25.10 -31.09 4.42
C PHE A 14 -24.07 -30.96 3.29
N PHE A 15 -22.79 -30.82 3.69
CA PHE A 15 -21.68 -31.40 2.91
C PHE A 15 -21.13 -32.63 3.67
N PRO A 16 -21.17 -33.84 3.07
CA PRO A 16 -20.68 -35.05 3.70
C PRO A 16 -19.15 -35.14 3.70
N SER A 17 -18.63 -35.50 4.87
CA SER A 17 -17.26 -35.94 5.13
C SER A 17 -16.88 -37.13 4.27
N SER A 18 -15.87 -36.97 3.41
CA SER A 18 -15.22 -38.07 2.70
C SER A 18 -14.01 -38.53 3.50
N PHE A 19 -14.13 -39.68 4.15
CA PHE A 19 -13.02 -40.45 4.68
C PHE A 19 -12.10 -40.87 3.54
N SER A 20 -10.79 -40.67 3.68
CA SER A 20 -9.79 -41.38 2.88
C SER A 20 -8.88 -42.14 3.84
N TYR A 21 -8.99 -43.46 3.75
CA TYR A 21 -8.13 -44.43 4.40
C TYR A 21 -6.73 -44.36 3.77
N ALA A 22 -5.70 -44.21 4.60
CA ALA A 22 -4.33 -44.54 4.24
C ALA A 22 -3.83 -45.60 5.23
N VAL A 23 -3.92 -46.85 4.77
CA VAL A 23 -3.20 -48.00 5.31
C VAL A 23 -1.73 -47.88 4.91
N GLY A 24 -0.83 -48.18 5.85
CA GLY A 24 0.52 -48.67 5.53
C GLY A 24 1.66 -47.76 5.96
N GLY A 25 2.32 -48.13 7.07
CA GLY A 25 3.57 -47.50 7.49
C GLY A 25 4.03 -47.92 8.88
N MET A 26 4.21 -49.23 9.11
CA MET A 26 4.99 -49.70 10.26
C MET A 26 6.46 -49.48 9.93
N GLY A 27 7.10 -48.53 10.61
CA GLY A 27 8.52 -48.26 10.45
C GLY A 27 9.04 -47.24 11.46
N GLY A 28 9.94 -47.70 12.34
CA GLY A 28 11.05 -46.88 12.81
C GLY A 28 10.86 -46.10 14.10
N LEU A 29 11.28 -46.72 15.21
CA LEU A 29 12.27 -46.18 16.16
C LEU A 29 12.55 -44.65 16.11
N GLY A 30 12.28 -43.99 17.24
CA GLY A 30 13.12 -42.90 17.75
C GLY A 30 13.22 -41.64 16.90
N GLY A 31 12.26 -40.73 17.05
CA GLY A 31 12.38 -39.35 16.55
C GLY A 31 12.11 -38.39 17.69
N LEU A 32 13.17 -37.78 18.21
CA LEU A 32 13.18 -36.76 19.25
C LEU A 32 12.01 -35.78 19.09
N ASN A 33 11.32 -35.50 20.21
CA ASN A 33 10.39 -34.39 20.36
C ASN A 33 10.92 -33.16 19.63
N GLY A 34 10.33 -32.87 18.47
CA GLY A 34 10.66 -31.69 17.69
C GLY A 34 10.33 -30.47 18.54
N ALA A 35 11.37 -29.84 19.07
CA ALA A 35 11.27 -28.49 19.60
C ALA A 35 10.76 -27.61 18.46
N HIS A 36 9.45 -27.40 18.41
CA HIS A 36 8.80 -26.46 17.52
C HIS A 36 9.22 -25.06 17.98
N ASN A 37 10.38 -24.60 17.49
CA ASN A 37 10.80 -23.23 17.64
C ASN A 37 9.90 -22.35 16.76
N SER A 38 8.79 -21.89 17.33
CA SER A 38 7.91 -20.87 16.77
C SER A 38 8.61 -19.50 16.57
N SER A 39 9.87 -19.37 16.97
CA SER A 39 10.72 -18.17 16.87
C SER A 39 11.75 -18.24 15.73
N THR A 40 11.55 -19.09 14.71
CA THR A 40 12.25 -18.88 13.43
C THR A 40 11.55 -17.77 12.65
N ARG A 41 11.48 -16.57 13.24
CA ARG A 41 11.06 -15.35 12.54
C ARG A 41 12.16 -15.09 11.52
N SER A 42 11.93 -15.51 10.28
CA SER A 42 12.81 -15.24 9.14
C SER A 42 13.36 -13.82 9.28
N MET A 43 14.70 -13.69 9.39
CA MET A 43 15.39 -12.40 9.37
C MET A 43 15.16 -11.78 8.00
N ARG A 44 14.00 -11.16 7.83
CA ARG A 44 13.63 -10.49 6.60
C ARG A 44 14.38 -9.17 6.60
N ASN A 45 15.23 -8.97 5.61
CA ASN A 45 15.82 -7.66 5.35
C ASN A 45 14.67 -6.65 5.21
N ALA A 46 14.50 -5.82 6.24
CA ALA A 46 13.38 -4.90 6.32
C ALA A 46 13.63 -3.73 5.37
N ASP A 47 12.74 -3.54 4.40
CA ASP A 47 12.77 -2.36 3.56
C ASP A 47 12.03 -1.23 4.27
N HIS A 48 12.76 -0.51 5.11
CA HIS A 48 12.20 0.56 5.93
C HIS A 48 11.53 1.66 5.09
N GLN A 49 12.05 1.97 3.90
CA GLN A 49 11.46 2.98 3.02
C GLN A 49 10.12 2.52 2.45
N PHE A 50 10.05 1.27 2.02
CA PHE A 50 8.79 0.66 1.57
C PHE A 50 7.74 0.67 2.68
N ASP A 51 8.13 0.34 3.90
CA ASP A 51 7.21 0.28 5.04
C ASP A 51 6.72 1.67 5.45
N ARG A 52 7.59 2.69 5.47
CA ARG A 52 7.17 4.08 5.70
C ARG A 52 6.16 4.54 4.64
N GLY A 53 6.46 4.33 3.36
CA GLY A 53 5.55 4.68 2.27
C GLY A 53 4.20 3.95 2.35
N LYS A 54 4.23 2.66 2.68
CA LYS A 54 3.02 1.84 2.91
C LYS A 54 2.17 2.40 4.04
N ILE A 55 2.77 2.80 5.16
CA ILE A 55 2.06 3.37 6.31
C ILE A 55 1.36 4.68 5.91
N ILE A 56 2.01 5.53 5.12
CA ILE A 56 1.44 6.77 4.60
C ILE A 56 0.27 6.49 3.65
N VAL A 57 0.46 5.65 2.63
CA VAL A 57 -0.59 5.32 1.64
C VAL A 57 -1.80 4.61 2.28
N SER A 58 -1.57 3.82 3.33
CA SER A 58 -2.67 3.18 4.08
C SER A 58 -3.36 4.10 5.10
N GLY A 59 -2.92 5.35 5.25
CA GLY A 59 -3.48 6.31 6.20
C GLY A 59 -3.22 5.93 7.66
N ARG A 60 -2.14 5.17 7.92
CA ARG A 60 -1.72 4.73 9.27
C ARG A 60 -0.64 5.63 9.88
N ASN A 61 -0.15 6.63 9.15
CA ASN A 61 0.78 7.61 9.69
C ASN A 61 0.01 8.63 10.54
N ARG A 62 0.28 8.69 11.85
CA ARG A 62 -0.41 9.60 12.78
C ARG A 62 -0.11 11.08 12.51
N GLN A 63 1.08 11.41 11.98
CA GLN A 63 1.48 12.81 11.72
C GLN A 63 0.75 13.39 10.51
N ILE A 64 0.58 12.59 9.46
CA ILE A 64 -0.07 13.01 8.21
C ILE A 64 -1.60 12.82 8.28
N GLY A 65 -2.04 11.82 9.03
CA GLY A 65 -3.43 11.38 9.06
C GLY A 65 -3.83 10.57 7.83
N LYS A 66 -5.14 10.46 7.61
CA LYS A 66 -5.70 9.68 6.51
C LYS A 66 -5.76 10.54 5.24
N LEU A 67 -5.09 10.09 4.19
CA LEU A 67 -5.11 10.71 2.87
C LEU A 67 -5.64 9.74 1.83
N LYS A 68 -6.55 10.21 0.97
CA LYS A 68 -6.99 9.47 -0.21
C LYS A 68 -6.17 9.96 -1.39
N PHE A 69 -5.25 9.14 -1.88
CA PHE A 69 -4.39 9.50 -3.01
C PHE A 69 -5.15 9.31 -4.33
N CYS A 70 -5.15 10.34 -5.16
CA CYS A 70 -5.67 10.36 -6.52
C CYS A 70 -4.56 10.77 -7.50
N VAL A 71 -4.70 10.35 -8.76
CA VAL A 71 -3.87 10.80 -9.88
C VAL A 71 -4.75 11.39 -10.97
N ILE A 72 -4.22 12.35 -11.73
CA ILE A 72 -4.88 12.87 -12.92
C ILE A 72 -4.87 11.78 -14.01
N SER A 73 -6.04 11.54 -14.61
CA SER A 73 -6.25 10.61 -15.72
C SER A 73 -7.23 11.23 -16.71
N GLY A 74 -6.72 11.95 -17.71
CA GLY A 74 -7.55 12.84 -18.52
C GLY A 74 -7.97 14.06 -17.69
N ASP A 75 -9.26 14.40 -17.72
CA ASP A 75 -9.82 15.53 -16.95
C ASP A 75 -10.29 15.13 -15.54
N GLU A 76 -10.23 13.84 -15.22
CA GLU A 76 -10.69 13.31 -13.93
C GLU A 76 -9.53 12.99 -12.98
N LYS A 77 -9.79 13.18 -11.68
CA LYS A 77 -8.90 12.74 -10.60
C LYS A 77 -9.38 11.39 -10.09
N VAL A 78 -8.62 10.35 -10.38
CA VAL A 78 -9.01 8.97 -10.07
C VAL A 78 -8.13 8.41 -8.97
N LYS A 79 -8.74 7.70 -8.02
CA LYS A 79 -8.03 7.06 -6.91
C LYS A 79 -6.87 6.19 -7.41
N VAL A 80 -5.73 6.27 -6.71
CA VAL A 80 -4.55 5.46 -6.97
C VAL A 80 -4.90 3.96 -6.87
N LYS A 81 -4.73 3.26 -8.00
CA LYS A 81 -4.90 1.82 -8.19
C LYS A 81 -3.85 1.37 -9.21
N ARG A 82 -3.60 0.06 -9.31
CA ARG A 82 -2.69 -0.49 -10.33
C ARG A 82 -3.05 -0.02 -11.75
N LYS A 83 -4.35 0.00 -12.09
CA LYS A 83 -4.83 0.41 -13.42
C LYS A 83 -4.56 1.89 -13.69
N THR A 84 -4.76 2.76 -12.71
CA THR A 84 -4.56 4.22 -12.87
C THR A 84 -3.09 4.63 -12.85
N LEU A 85 -2.22 3.81 -12.25
CA LEU A 85 -0.77 4.01 -12.28
C LEU A 85 -0.08 3.44 -13.52
N LYS A 86 -0.75 2.59 -14.31
CA LYS A 86 -0.17 1.95 -15.49
C LYS A 86 0.48 2.95 -16.47
N PRO A 87 -0.10 4.13 -16.77
CA PRO A 87 0.50 5.11 -17.67
C PRO A 87 1.87 5.64 -17.24
N TYR A 88 2.19 5.57 -15.94
CA TYR A 88 3.47 6.04 -15.40
C TYR A 88 4.58 4.98 -15.49
N THR A 89 4.30 3.80 -16.05
CA THR A 89 5.30 2.71 -16.13
C THR A 89 6.46 3.09 -17.05
N GLY A 90 7.70 3.03 -16.57
CA GLY A 90 8.90 3.49 -17.28
C GLY A 90 9.02 5.02 -17.38
N GLY A 91 8.03 5.76 -16.87
CA GLY A 91 8.00 7.21 -16.91
C GLY A 91 8.90 7.85 -15.84
N PRO A 92 9.08 9.17 -15.91
CA PRO A 92 9.88 9.90 -14.96
C PRO A 92 9.11 10.12 -13.64
N THR A 93 9.85 10.12 -12.54
CA THR A 93 9.26 10.17 -11.19
C THR A 93 8.51 11.47 -10.90
N ASP A 94 8.98 12.60 -11.45
CA ASP A 94 8.34 13.92 -11.34
C ASP A 94 6.95 13.96 -11.97
N GLN A 95 6.74 13.28 -13.10
CA GLN A 95 5.43 13.17 -13.74
C GLN A 95 4.42 12.49 -12.80
N LEU A 96 4.82 11.43 -12.09
CA LEU A 96 3.95 10.81 -11.09
C LEU A 96 3.69 11.78 -9.93
N ILE A 97 4.71 12.40 -9.35
CA ILE A 97 4.57 13.33 -8.22
C ILE A 97 3.61 14.48 -8.56
N ASN A 98 3.80 15.12 -9.71
CA ASN A 98 3.00 16.27 -10.15
C ASN A 98 1.55 15.89 -10.52
N SER A 99 1.28 14.61 -10.73
CA SER A 99 -0.08 14.12 -10.98
C SER A 99 -0.85 13.79 -9.71
N MET A 100 -0.21 13.77 -8.53
CA MET A 100 -0.79 13.25 -7.29
C MET A 100 -1.51 14.31 -6.47
N TYR A 101 -2.81 14.09 -6.24
CA TYR A 101 -3.70 14.97 -5.47
C TYR A 101 -4.41 14.22 -4.34
N ASN A 102 -4.92 14.97 -3.36
CA ASN A 102 -5.87 14.41 -2.42
C ASN A 102 -7.24 14.28 -3.11
N CYS A 103 -7.86 13.11 -3.04
CA CYS A 103 -9.19 12.89 -3.63
C CYS A 103 -10.29 13.74 -2.96
N GLU A 104 -10.07 14.18 -1.73
CA GLU A 104 -11.06 15.00 -0.99
C GLU A 104 -10.86 16.50 -1.20
N ASN A 105 -9.63 16.93 -1.43
CA ASN A 105 -9.30 18.32 -1.72
C ASN A 105 -8.42 18.34 -2.97
N SER A 106 -9.03 18.76 -4.08
CA SER A 106 -8.44 18.60 -5.40
C SER A 106 -7.48 19.73 -5.77
N GLU A 107 -7.46 20.83 -5.03
CA GLU A 107 -6.68 22.02 -5.38
C GLU A 107 -5.20 21.91 -4.96
N GLU A 108 -4.91 21.08 -3.95
CA GLU A 108 -3.58 20.94 -3.37
C GLU A 108 -2.87 19.66 -3.84
N LEU A 109 -1.62 19.79 -4.28
CA LEU A 109 -0.76 18.65 -4.54
C LEU A 109 -0.48 17.92 -3.23
N VAL A 110 -0.43 16.59 -3.29
CA VAL A 110 -0.08 15.77 -2.12
C VAL A 110 1.31 16.14 -1.60
N LEU A 111 2.24 16.50 -2.49
CA LEU A 111 3.60 16.91 -2.14
C LEU A 111 3.61 18.09 -1.16
N ASP A 112 2.77 19.10 -1.39
CA ASP A 112 2.74 20.31 -0.57
C ASP A 112 2.23 19.99 0.85
N ARG A 113 1.28 19.06 0.95
CA ARG A 113 0.69 18.64 2.22
C ARG A 113 1.59 17.74 3.05
N ILE A 114 2.23 16.74 2.45
CA ILE A 114 3.03 15.75 3.20
C ILE A 114 4.53 16.06 3.20
N GLY A 115 4.99 16.94 2.32
CA GLY A 115 6.39 17.29 2.18
C GLY A 115 7.21 16.27 1.38
N ALA A 116 8.38 16.75 0.98
CA ALA A 116 9.38 16.07 0.16
C ALA A 116 9.75 14.66 0.66
N MET A 117 10.11 14.53 1.93
CA MET A 117 10.58 13.25 2.49
C MET A 117 9.48 12.19 2.46
N HIS A 118 8.27 12.53 2.89
CA HIS A 118 7.14 11.60 2.89
C HIS A 118 6.67 11.27 1.48
N MET A 119 6.72 12.24 0.55
CA MET A 119 6.45 11.96 -0.86
C MET A 119 7.46 10.97 -1.44
N SER A 120 8.75 11.10 -1.12
CA SER A 120 9.78 10.14 -1.54
C SER A 120 9.49 8.72 -1.05
N ASP A 121 9.07 8.55 0.21
CA ASP A 121 8.66 7.25 0.75
C ASP A 121 7.43 6.70 0.01
N VAL A 122 6.43 7.54 -0.26
CA VAL A 122 5.19 7.17 -0.98
C VAL A 122 5.50 6.71 -2.40
N VAL A 123 6.27 7.49 -3.16
CA VAL A 123 6.67 7.18 -4.53
C VAL A 123 7.46 5.87 -4.58
N TYR A 124 8.42 5.69 -3.67
CA TYR A 124 9.19 4.46 -3.58
C TYR A 124 8.28 3.25 -3.34
N TYR A 125 7.31 3.36 -2.41
CA TYR A 125 6.31 2.32 -2.18
C TYR A 125 5.48 2.03 -3.43
N LEU A 126 4.95 3.05 -4.12
CA LEU A 126 4.15 2.87 -5.32
C LEU A 126 4.95 2.22 -6.46
N ASN A 127 6.18 2.70 -6.70
CA ASN A 127 7.08 2.16 -7.71
C ASN A 127 7.34 0.67 -7.48
N LYS A 128 7.73 0.30 -6.25
CA LYS A 128 8.03 -1.10 -5.89
C LYS A 128 6.78 -1.98 -5.86
N ARG A 129 5.66 -1.50 -5.30
CA ARG A 129 4.41 -2.25 -5.18
C ARG A 129 3.77 -2.55 -6.54
N TYR A 130 3.78 -1.58 -7.44
CA TYR A 130 3.14 -1.68 -8.75
C TYR A 130 4.11 -1.97 -9.90
N LYS A 131 5.41 -2.12 -9.62
CA LYS A 131 6.47 -2.40 -10.59
C LYS A 131 6.51 -1.34 -11.71
N LEU A 132 6.40 -0.07 -11.33
CA LEU A 132 6.31 1.03 -12.29
C LEU A 132 7.64 1.27 -13.03
N LYS A 133 8.78 0.87 -12.46
CA LYS A 133 10.11 1.11 -13.07
C LYS A 133 10.34 2.59 -13.36
N LEU A 134 9.94 3.46 -12.43
CA LEU A 134 10.12 4.91 -12.59
C LEU A 134 11.60 5.23 -12.77
N THR A 135 11.89 6.17 -13.67
CA THR A 135 13.27 6.64 -13.91
C THR A 135 13.63 7.79 -12.98
N GLU A 136 14.88 7.81 -12.51
CA GLU A 136 15.41 8.89 -11.70
C GLU A 136 15.77 10.09 -12.59
N ARG A 137 14.99 11.16 -12.48
CA ARG A 137 15.49 12.55 -12.63
C ARG A 137 15.60 13.25 -11.26
N SER A 138 15.39 12.53 -10.16
CA SER A 138 14.72 13.06 -8.97
C SER A 138 15.54 12.97 -7.69
N LYS A 139 16.83 13.33 -7.74
CA LYS A 139 17.56 13.77 -6.54
C LYS A 139 17.61 15.29 -6.41
N SER A 140 17.55 16.01 -7.53
CA SER A 140 17.71 17.47 -7.55
C SER A 140 16.42 18.25 -7.28
N VAL A 141 15.24 17.74 -7.60
CA VAL A 141 13.98 18.50 -7.46
C VAL A 141 13.49 18.52 -6.01
N ILE A 142 13.66 17.42 -5.28
CA ILE A 142 13.20 17.29 -3.88
C ILE A 142 14.13 18.05 -2.92
N GLY A 143 15.42 18.18 -3.25
CA GLY A 143 16.40 18.94 -2.45
C GLY A 143 16.34 20.47 -2.64
N ASN A 144 15.80 20.98 -3.75
CA ASN A 144 15.86 22.41 -4.08
C ASN A 144 14.68 23.25 -3.54
N GLN A 145 13.59 22.62 -3.11
CA GLN A 145 12.46 23.36 -2.52
C GLN A 145 12.70 23.76 -1.05
N ASP A 146 13.52 23.01 -0.31
CA ASP A 146 13.90 23.38 1.07
C ASP A 146 14.87 24.58 1.13
N GLY A 147 15.66 24.80 0.07
CA GLY A 147 16.54 25.97 -0.03
C GLY A 147 15.80 27.28 -0.30
N ARG A 148 14.61 27.24 -0.91
CA ARG A 148 13.86 28.45 -1.32
C ARG A 148 13.06 29.09 -0.18
N LYS A 149 12.64 28.30 0.83
CA LYS A 149 11.87 28.81 1.99
C LYS A 149 12.73 29.47 3.07
N ARG A 150 14.05 29.27 3.10
CA ARG A 150 14.94 29.90 4.10
C ARG A 150 15.30 31.37 3.81
N ASN A 151 15.06 31.88 2.61
CA ASN A 151 15.50 33.22 2.21
C ASN A 151 14.45 34.34 2.39
N ASN A 152 13.24 34.04 2.87
CA ASN A 152 12.15 35.02 3.00
C ASN A 152 11.78 35.40 4.45
N LYS A 153 12.66 35.15 5.43
CA LYS A 153 12.56 35.69 6.80
C LYS A 153 13.78 36.55 7.12
N LYS A 154 13.83 37.73 6.51
CA LYS A 154 14.58 38.89 7.02
C LYS A 154 13.79 40.14 6.67
N PHE A 155 12.90 40.53 7.58
CA PHE A 155 12.55 41.91 7.93
C PHE A 155 12.02 41.86 9.37
#